data_AF-A0A0C2GUF0-F1
#
_entry.id   AF-A0A0C2GUF0-F1
#
_cell.length_a   1.000
_cell.length_b   1.000
_cell.length_c   1.000
_cell.angle_alpha   90.00
_cell.angle_beta   90.00
_cell.angle_gamma   90.00
#
_symmetry.space_group_name_H-M   'P 1'
#
loop_
_entity.id
_entity.type
_entity.pdbx_description
1 polymer ?
#
loop_
_entity_poly.entity_id
_entity_poly.type
_entity_poly.pdbx_seq_one_letter_code
_entity_poly.pdbx_strand_id
1 'polypeptide(L)'
;MDRKHIGIKKPARSGSTFWNYENYYSIILLALCDCDFRLMCFDIGAPGRAGDAGKFRNSAIKRYLDRNDDLFPPTRNLGNVGAVQ
;
A
#
# COMPACT_ATOMS: atom_id res chain seq x y z
N MET A 1 -5.93 -1.56 -3.16
CA MET A 1 -4.45 -1.52 -3.08
C MET A 1 -3.99 -2.92 -2.77
N ASP A 2 -3.10 -3.46 -3.58
CA ASP A 2 -2.53 -4.78 -3.34
C ASP A 2 -1.05 -4.62 -2.98
N ARG A 3 -0.57 -5.52 -2.12
CA ARG A 3 0.81 -5.55 -1.67
C ARG A 3 1.54 -6.68 -2.38
N LYS A 4 2.67 -6.34 -3.00
CA LYS A 4 3.60 -7.34 -3.51
C LYS A 4 4.80 -7.48 -2.58
N HIS A 5 5.06 -8.70 -2.12
CA HIS A 5 6.32 -9.04 -1.47
C HIS A 5 7.43 -9.17 -2.52
N ILE A 6 8.50 -8.40 -2.34
CA ILE A 6 9.72 -8.50 -3.14
C ILE A 6 10.78 -9.16 -2.27
N GLY A 7 11.25 -10.33 -2.70
CA GLY A 7 12.30 -11.07 -2.00
C GLY A 7 13.62 -10.30 -2.00
N ILE A 8 14.30 -10.28 -0.85
CA ILE A 8 15.61 -9.65 -0.67
C ILE A 8 16.59 -10.59 0.03
N LYS A 9 17.88 -10.34 -0.15
CA LYS A 9 18.90 -10.93 0.73
C LYS A 9 18.75 -10.32 2.13
N LYS A 10 18.92 -11.15 3.18
CA LYS A 10 18.88 -10.70 4.57
C LYS A 10 19.85 -9.52 4.78
N PRO A 11 19.36 -8.33 5.17
CA PRO A 11 20.25 -7.22 5.52
C PRO A 11 21.05 -7.55 6.78
N ALA A 12 22.30 -7.08 6.85
CA ALA A 12 23.15 -7.33 8.01
C ALA A 12 22.50 -6.76 9.29
N ARG A 13 22.56 -7.53 10.39
CA ARG A 13 22.02 -7.15 11.71
C ARG A 13 20.51 -6.80 11.73
N SER A 14 19.74 -7.25 10.74
CA SER A 14 18.31 -6.91 10.64
C SER A 14 17.37 -7.78 11.49
N GLY A 15 17.90 -8.79 12.20
CA GLY A 15 17.07 -9.80 12.87
C GLY A 15 16.01 -10.39 11.94
N SER A 16 14.76 -10.42 12.41
CA SER A 16 13.57 -10.87 11.66
C SER A 16 12.72 -9.74 11.09
N THR A 17 13.21 -8.49 11.08
CA THR A 17 12.43 -7.32 10.64
C THR A 17 11.83 -7.48 9.23
N PHE A 18 12.60 -8.06 8.31
CA PHE A 18 12.17 -8.32 6.93
C PHE A 18 11.64 -9.74 6.72
N TRP A 19 11.61 -10.57 7.76
CA TRP A 19 11.12 -11.94 7.66
C TRP A 19 9.59 -11.95 7.56
N ASN A 20 9.05 -12.57 6.52
CA ASN A 20 7.61 -12.68 6.31
C ASN A 20 7.07 -14.06 6.75
N TYR A 21 5.75 -14.22 6.66
CA TYR A 21 5.06 -15.48 7.00
C TYR A 21 5.36 -16.62 6.03
N GLU A 22 5.79 -16.29 4.81
CA GLU A 22 6.19 -17.27 3.79
C GLU A 22 7.64 -17.74 3.96
N ASN A 23 8.27 -17.44 5.11
CA ASN A 23 9.61 -17.88 5.48
C ASN A 23 10.74 -17.39 4.55
N TYR A 24 10.67 -16.14 4.09
CA TYR A 24 11.80 -15.46 3.44
C TYR A 24 11.90 -13.99 3.83
N TYR A 25 13.05 -13.37 3.54
CA TYR A 25 13.25 -11.93 3.74
C TYR A 25 12.64 -11.17 2.57
N SER A 26 11.76 -10.21 2.86
CA SER A 26 11.11 -9.40 1.84
C SER A 26 10.94 -7.95 2.27
N ILE A 27 10.85 -7.10 1.25
CA ILE A 27 10.28 -5.76 1.36
C ILE A 27 8.92 -5.74 0.68
N ILE A 28 8.17 -4.70 0.98
CA ILE A 28 6.83 -4.46 0.47
C ILE A 28 6.91 -3.44 -0.67
N LEU A 29 6.25 -3.75 -1.78
CA LEU A 29 5.77 -2.79 -2.77
C LEU A 29 4.27 -2.58 -2.52
N LEU A 30 3.90 -1.35 -2.19
CA LEU A 30 2.52 -0.88 -2.15
C LEU A 30 2.29 -0.02 -3.39
N ALA A 31 1.34 -0.40 -4.25
CA ALA A 31 1.03 0.33 -5.47
C ALA A 31 -0.46 0.70 -5.55
N LEU A 32 -0.74 1.89 -6.10
CA LEU A 32 -2.05 2.32 -6.54
C LEU A 32 -2.06 2.31 -8.07
N CYS A 33 -3.04 1.61 -8.64
CA CYS A 33 -3.26 1.57 -10.08
C CYS A 33 -4.67 2.07 -10.41
N ASP A 34 -4.84 2.64 -11.60
CA ASP A 34 -6.16 2.93 -12.16
C ASP A 34 -6.83 1.67 -12.74
N CYS A 35 -8.04 1.83 -13.27
CA CYS A 35 -8.81 0.76 -13.91
C CYS A 35 -8.16 0.21 -15.19
N ASP A 36 -7.24 0.96 -15.80
CA ASP A 36 -6.48 0.58 -16.99
C ASP A 36 -5.15 -0.09 -16.62
N PHE A 37 -4.97 -0.49 -15.36
CA PHE A 37 -3.75 -1.08 -14.81
C PHE A 37 -2.51 -0.17 -14.90
N ARG A 38 -2.69 1.16 -15.06
CA ARG A 38 -1.59 2.12 -15.02
C ARG A 38 -1.23 2.41 -13.58
N LEU A 39 0.05 2.30 -13.29
CA LEU A 39 0.58 2.51 -11.96
C LEU A 39 0.68 4.03 -11.69
N MET A 40 -0.19 4.54 -10.82
CA MET A 40 -0.31 5.97 -10.54
C MET A 40 0.67 6.41 -9.45
N CYS A 41 0.87 5.58 -8.42
CA CYS A 41 1.87 5.82 -7.40
C CYS A 41 2.28 4.51 -6.70
N PHE A 42 3.49 4.52 -6.15
CA PHE A 42 4.03 3.38 -5.42
C PHE A 42 4.90 3.82 -4.24
N ASP A 43 4.99 2.94 -3.24
CA ASP A 43 5.89 3.04 -2.09
C ASP A 43 6.61 1.69 -1.93
N ILE A 44 7.94 1.72 -1.78
CA ILE A 44 8.81 0.54 -1.75
C ILE A 44 9.73 0.60 -0.54
N GLY A 45 9.99 -0.56 0.06
CA GLY A 45 11.08 -0.72 1.04
C GLY A 45 10.61 -0.90 2.48
N ALA A 46 9.30 -0.86 2.71
CA ALA A 46 8.73 -1.25 3.99
C ALA A 46 9.06 -2.73 4.29
N PRO A 47 9.33 -3.10 5.56
CA PRO A 47 9.64 -4.49 5.89
C PRO A 47 8.45 -5.42 5.61
N GLY A 48 8.72 -6.63 5.09
CA GLY A 48 7.72 -7.63 4.70
C GLY A 48 6.67 -7.98 5.77
N ARG A 49 6.97 -7.74 7.06
CA ARG A 49 6.04 -7.99 8.17
C ARG A 49 5.01 -6.86 8.38
N ALA A 50 5.17 -5.70 7.75
CA ALA A 50 4.27 -4.58 7.97
C ALA A 50 2.90 -4.80 7.31
N GLY A 51 1.83 -4.44 8.02
CA GLY A 51 0.46 -4.52 7.50
C GLY A 51 0.10 -3.36 6.56
N ASP A 52 -0.82 -3.64 5.63
CA ASP A 52 -1.16 -2.75 4.53
C ASP A 52 -1.81 -1.45 5.01
N ALA A 53 -2.78 -1.54 5.93
CA ALA A 53 -3.50 -0.37 6.44
C ALA A 53 -2.58 0.64 7.15
N GLY A 54 -1.65 0.14 7.97
CA GLY A 54 -0.69 0.98 8.69
C GLY A 54 0.32 1.64 7.76
N LYS A 55 0.75 0.93 6.71
CA LYS A 55 1.67 1.47 5.72
C LYS A 55 1.01 2.49 4.80
N PHE A 56 -0.19 2.18 4.32
CA PHE A 56 -0.99 3.12 3.57
C PHE A 56 -1.20 4.43 4.33
N ARG A 57 -1.65 4.36 5.61
CA ARG A 57 -1.91 5.56 6.43
C ARG A 57 -0.71 6.50 6.57
N ASN A 58 0.51 5.97 6.57
CA ASN A 58 1.73 6.74 6.73
C ASN A 58 2.48 7.00 5.41
N SER A 59 1.94 6.55 4.28
CA SER A 59 2.59 6.63 2.96
C SER A 59 2.48 8.03 2.34
N ALA A 60 3.32 8.31 1.34
CA ALA A 60 3.12 9.47 0.46
C ALA A 60 1.80 9.36 -0.32
N ILE A 61 1.33 8.14 -0.60
CA ILE A 61 0.09 7.89 -1.34
C ILE A 61 -1.12 8.43 -0.57
N LYS A 62 -1.25 8.12 0.72
CA LYS A 62 -2.36 8.65 1.54
C LYS A 62 -2.33 10.18 1.61
N ARG A 63 -1.15 10.77 1.79
CA ARG A 63 -0.99 12.24 1.80
C ARG A 63 -1.36 12.88 0.46
N TYR A 64 -1.08 12.20 -0.65
CA TYR A 64 -1.49 12.66 -1.98
C TYR A 64 -3.01 12.62 -2.12
N LEU A 65 -3.65 11.50 -1.77
CA LEU A 65 -5.11 11.37 -1.84
C LEU A 65 -5.80 12.43 -0.97
N ASP A 66 -5.33 12.66 0.25
CA ASP A 66 -5.93 13.64 1.16
C ASP A 66 -5.82 15.09 0.67
N ARG A 67 -4.80 15.40 -0.13
CA ARG A 67 -4.57 16.74 -0.68
C ARG A 67 -5.30 16.99 -1.99
N ASN A 68 -5.73 15.92 -2.66
CA ASN A 68 -6.34 15.96 -3.99
C ASN A 68 -7.71 15.28 -3.97
N ASP A 69 -8.40 15.33 -2.82
CA ASP A 69 -9.71 14.71 -2.62
C ASP A 69 -10.74 15.27 -3.63
N ASP A 70 -10.57 16.52 -4.03
CA ASP A 70 -11.34 17.23 -5.05
C ASP A 70 -11.18 16.64 -6.47
N LEU A 71 -10.13 15.86 -6.72
CA LEU A 71 -9.97 15.14 -8.00
C LEU A 71 -10.82 13.86 -8.08
N PHE A 72 -11.38 13.40 -6.95
CA PHE A 72 -12.18 12.19 -6.88
C PHE A 72 -13.69 12.52 -6.84
N PRO A 73 -14.56 11.58 -7.27
CA PRO A 73 -15.99 11.78 -7.15
C PRO A 73 -16.37 12.08 -5.70
N PRO A 74 -17.30 13.01 -5.46
CA PRO A 74 -17.76 13.29 -4.12
C PRO A 74 -18.41 12.03 -3.54
N THR A 75 -18.30 11.87 -2.22
CA THR A 75 -19.01 10.80 -1.51
C THR A 75 -20.49 10.85 -1.90
N ARG A 76 -21.01 9.71 -2.38
CA ARG A 76 -22.41 9.56 -2.77
C ARG A 76 -22.99 8.29 -2.18
N ASN A 77 -24.29 8.31 -1.92
CA ASN A 77 -24.98 7.16 -1.39
C ASN A 77 -25.32 6.19 -2.54
N LEU A 78 -24.79 4.97 -2.48
CA LEU A 78 -25.01 3.96 -3.51
C LEU A 78 -26.08 2.96 -3.06
N GLY A 79 -27.32 3.44 -2.94
CA GLY A 79 -28.49 2.63 -2.56
C GLY A 79 -28.25 1.81 -1.30
N ASN A 80 -28.30 0.48 -1.42
CA ASN A 80 -28.18 -0.45 -0.30
C ASN A 80 -26.74 -0.61 0.22
N VAL A 81 -25.73 -0.05 -0.47
CA VAL A 81 -24.31 -0.13 -0.06
C VAL A 81 -23.95 0.97 0.94
N GLY A 82 -24.72 2.08 0.96
CA GLY A 82 -24.44 3.24 1.80
C GLY A 82 -23.51 4.25 1.13
N ALA A 83 -22.89 5.11 1.95
CA ALA A 83 -21.98 6.14 1.47
C ALA A 83 -20.69 5.53 0.91
N VAL A 84 -20.38 5.84 -0.34
CA VAL A 84 -19.15 5.43 -1.02
C VAL A 84 -18.46 6.66 -1.58
N GLN A 85 -17.13 6.66 -1.52
CA GLN A 85 -16.25 7.58 -2.24
C GLN A 85 -15.39 6.77 -3.20
#